data_AF-A0A4Y2WVM5-F1
#
_entry.id   AF-A0A4Y2WVM5-F1
#
_cell.length_a   1.000
_cell.length_b   1.000
_cell.length_c   1.000
_cell.angle_alpha   90.00
_cell.angle_beta   90.00
_cell.angle_gamma   90.00
#
_symmetry.space_group_name_H-M   'P 1'
#
loop_
_entity.id
_entity.type
_entity.pdbx_description
1 polymer ?
#
loop_
_entity_poly.entity_id
_entity_poly.type
_entity_poly.pdbx_seq_one_letter_code
_entity_poly.pdbx_strand_id
1 'polypeptide(L)'
;MVKNVTAYFLKFQILSEVQKLNDDPKIHGIIVQLPLDTDSPVDAKRITNAVSPSKDVDGICDENAGRLSHGELEGYFVACTPLGCLELIKRS
;
A
#
# COMPACT_ATOMS: atom_id res chain seq x y z
N MET A 1 -2.98 -14.24 2.63
CA MET A 1 -1.52 -14.10 2.43
C MET A 1 -1.21 -12.65 2.10
N VAL A 2 -0.09 -12.08 2.59
CA VAL A 2 0.36 -10.73 2.18
C VAL A 2 1.49 -10.89 1.15
N LYS A 3 1.50 -10.08 0.09
CA LYS A 3 2.54 -10.09 -0.94
C LYS A 3 3.24 -8.75 -1.02
N ASN A 4 4.56 -8.79 -1.19
CA ASN A 4 5.37 -7.61 -1.44
C ASN A 4 5.59 -7.46 -2.95
N VAL A 5 5.40 -6.23 -3.45
CA VAL A 5 5.76 -5.83 -4.80
C VAL A 5 7.06 -5.05 -4.71
N THR A 6 8.13 -5.68 -5.20
CA THR A 6 9.49 -5.14 -5.23
C THR A 6 9.96 -4.96 -6.66
N ALA A 7 10.82 -3.97 -6.90
CA ALA A 7 11.19 -3.55 -8.25
C ALA A 7 12.34 -4.41 -8.83
N TYR A 8 11.98 -5.29 -9.75
CA TYR A 8 12.85 -5.84 -10.81
C TYR A 8 12.15 -5.75 -12.19
N PHE A 9 11.14 -4.89 -12.28
CA PHE A 9 10.14 -4.88 -13.33
C PHE A 9 10.05 -3.51 -13.99
N LEU A 10 9.81 -3.48 -15.30
CA LEU A 10 9.42 -2.26 -16.02
C LEU A 10 8.09 -1.72 -15.46
N LYS A 11 7.84 -0.41 -15.59
CA LYS A 11 6.61 0.26 -15.10
C LYS A 11 5.31 -0.50 -15.42
N PHE A 12 5.15 -0.96 -16.67
CA PHE A 12 3.95 -1.69 -17.10
C PHE A 12 3.81 -3.05 -16.40
N GLN A 13 4.93 -3.73 -16.15
CA GLN A 13 4.96 -5.01 -15.46
C GLN A 13 4.56 -4.85 -13.99
N ILE A 14 4.98 -3.77 -13.32
CA ILE A 14 4.58 -3.49 -11.92
C ILE A 14 3.05 -3.33 -11.82
N LEU A 15 2.45 -2.50 -12.68
CA LEU A 15 1.00 -2.27 -12.65
C LEU A 15 0.22 -3.55 -12.98
N SER A 16 0.70 -4.34 -13.95
CA SER A 16 0.08 -5.63 -14.27
C SER A 16 0.15 -6.59 -13.08
N GLU A 17 1.27 -6.62 -12.34
CA GLU A 17 1.42 -7.47 -11.18
C GLU A 17 0.52 -7.02 -10.02
N VAL A 18 0.46 -5.72 -9.74
CA VAL A 18 -0.47 -5.16 -8.75
C VAL A 18 -1.92 -5.56 -9.09
N GLN A 19 -2.31 -5.47 -10.36
CA GLN A 19 -3.65 -5.89 -10.78
C GLN A 19 -3.92 -7.38 -10.53
N LYS A 20 -2.98 -8.26 -10.88
CA LYS A 20 -3.12 -9.70 -10.59
C LYS A 20 -3.27 -9.97 -9.09
N LEU A 21 -2.49 -9.29 -8.25
CA LEU A 21 -2.55 -9.44 -6.80
C LEU A 21 -3.85 -8.87 -6.21
N ASN A 22 -4.37 -7.79 -6.78
CA ASN A 22 -5.69 -7.25 -6.44
C ASN A 22 -6.80 -8.27 -6.74
N ASP A 23 -6.73 -8.97 -7.86
CA ASP A 23 -7.77 -9.90 -8.30
C ASP A 23 -7.66 -11.29 -7.63
N ASP A 24 -6.51 -11.66 -7.06
CA ASP A 24 -6.33 -12.95 -6.40
C ASP A 24 -7.00 -12.98 -5.01
N PRO A 25 -8.07 -13.78 -4.79
CA PRO A 25 -8.75 -13.87 -3.49
C PRO A 25 -7.90 -14.50 -2.39
N LYS A 26 -6.79 -15.19 -2.72
CA LYS A 26 -5.85 -15.74 -1.73
C LYS A 26 -4.91 -14.67 -1.16
N ILE A 27 -4.79 -13.54 -1.83
CA ILE A 27 -4.03 -12.38 -1.38
C ILE A 27 -4.95 -11.47 -0.60
N HIS A 28 -4.60 -11.22 0.66
CA HIS A 28 -5.37 -10.39 1.58
C HIS A 28 -4.73 -9.01 1.77
N GLY A 29 -3.49 -8.84 1.32
CA GLY A 29 -2.72 -7.63 1.51
C GLY A 29 -1.56 -7.51 0.54
N ILE A 30 -1.23 -6.28 0.19
CA ILE A 30 -0.18 -5.90 -0.74
C ILE A 30 0.63 -4.79 -0.07
N ILE A 31 1.95 -4.92 -0.16
CA ILE A 31 2.94 -3.93 0.27
C ILE A 31 3.74 -3.53 -0.96
N VAL A 32 3.88 -2.23 -1.22
CA VAL A 32 4.73 -1.70 -2.31
C VAL A 32 6.00 -1.18 -1.67
N GLN A 33 7.11 -1.87 -1.87
CA GLN A 33 8.37 -1.46 -1.25
C GLN A 33 8.89 -0.18 -1.91
N LEU A 34 9.11 0.85 -1.10
CA LEU A 34 9.71 2.13 -1.52
C LEU A 34 11.15 2.27 -0.96
N PRO A 35 12.06 2.98 -1.66
CA PRO A 35 11.89 3.47 -3.03
C PRO A 35 11.81 2.32 -4.04
N LEU A 36 11.28 2.60 -5.23
CA LEU A 36 11.26 1.61 -6.31
C LEU A 36 12.63 1.57 -7.00
N ASP A 37 13.31 0.44 -6.90
CA ASP A 37 14.59 0.19 -7.58
C ASP A 37 14.38 -0.14 -9.06
N THR A 38 14.30 0.90 -9.91
CA THR A 38 14.10 0.75 -11.35
C THR A 38 15.03 1.65 -12.14
N ASP A 39 15.56 1.15 -13.27
CA ASP A 39 16.43 1.90 -14.18
C ASP A 39 15.71 3.04 -14.93
N SER A 40 14.38 3.10 -14.83
CA SER A 40 13.54 4.13 -15.43
C SER A 40 12.77 4.93 -14.37
N PRO A 41 12.50 6.23 -14.57
CA PRO A 41 11.64 6.98 -13.66
C PRO A 41 10.23 6.38 -13.61
N VAL A 42 9.79 5.99 -12.42
CA VAL A 42 8.45 5.45 -12.19
C VAL A 42 7.73 6.31 -11.15
N ASP A 43 6.46 6.59 -11.45
CA ASP A 43 5.58 7.29 -10.53
C ASP A 43 5.12 6.31 -9.43
N ALA A 44 5.80 6.37 -8.28
CA ALA A 44 5.48 5.55 -7.13
C ALA A 44 4.05 5.78 -6.62
N LYS A 45 3.56 7.03 -6.68
CA LYS A 45 2.21 7.38 -6.24
C LYS A 45 1.16 6.72 -7.10
N ARG A 46 1.39 6.65 -8.42
CA ARG A 46 0.51 5.90 -9.33
C ARG A 46 0.47 4.40 -9.00
N ILE A 47 1.57 3.80 -8.54
CA ILE A 47 1.63 2.38 -8.18
C ILE A 47 0.94 2.12 -6.85
N THR A 48 1.21 2.92 -5.82
CA THR A 48 0.57 2.76 -4.51
C THR A 48 -0.94 2.96 -4.63
N ASN A 49 -1.40 3.92 -5.44
CA ASN A 49 -2.82 4.11 -5.74
C ASN A 49 -3.45 3.03 -6.62
N ALA A 50 -2.66 2.17 -7.26
CA ALA A 50 -3.19 1.02 -7.99
C ALA A 50 -3.50 -0.17 -7.06
N VAL A 51 -2.98 -0.18 -5.84
CA VAL A 51 -3.31 -1.19 -4.83
C VAL A 51 -4.75 -0.98 -4.38
N SER A 52 -5.55 -2.05 -4.34
CA SER A 52 -6.92 -1.98 -3.84
C SER A 52 -6.92 -1.48 -2.38
N PRO A 53 -7.76 -0.50 -2.00
CA PRO A 53 -7.80 0.03 -0.63
C PRO A 53 -8.00 -1.05 0.44
N SER A 54 -8.77 -2.11 0.13
CA SER A 54 -9.02 -3.25 1.01
C SER A 54 -7.85 -4.23 1.13
N LYS A 55 -6.78 -4.04 0.35
CA LYS A 55 -5.53 -4.80 0.39
C LYS A 55 -4.30 -3.93 0.65
N ASP A 56 -4.44 -2.62 0.81
CA ASP A 56 -3.33 -1.69 1.04
C ASP A 56 -2.88 -1.72 2.52
N VAL A 57 -2.09 -2.73 2.88
CA VAL A 57 -1.65 -2.96 4.28
C VAL A 57 -0.74 -1.85 4.79
N ASP A 58 -0.05 -1.14 3.89
CA ASP A 58 0.77 0.01 4.25
C ASP A 58 -0.08 1.27 4.54
N GLY A 59 -1.34 1.31 4.12
CA GLY A 59 -2.25 2.44 4.36
C GLY A 59 -1.79 3.74 3.68
N ILE A 60 -1.11 3.64 2.54
CA ILE A 60 -0.48 4.77 1.84
C ILE A 60 -1.15 5.15 0.52
N CYS A 61 -2.21 4.45 0.09
CA CYS A 61 -3.00 4.92 -1.04
C CYS A 61 -3.80 6.18 -0.63
N ASP A 62 -4.08 7.06 -1.60
CA ASP A 62 -4.77 8.33 -1.37
C ASP A 62 -6.16 8.11 -0.76
N GLU A 63 -6.84 7.01 -1.09
CA GLU A 63 -8.14 6.68 -0.49
C GLU A 63 -8.01 6.42 1.02
N ASN A 64 -7.11 5.53 1.43
CA ASN A 64 -6.92 5.20 2.85
C ASN A 64 -6.39 6.41 3.65
N ALA A 65 -5.45 7.16 3.07
CA ALA A 65 -4.97 8.41 3.66
C ALA A 65 -6.09 9.47 3.76
N GLY A 66 -6.95 9.55 2.75
CA GLY A 66 -8.13 10.41 2.74
C GLY A 66 -9.12 10.02 3.83
N ARG A 67 -9.46 8.75 3.97
CA ARG A 67 -10.36 8.28 5.04
C ARG A 67 -9.83 8.65 6.43
N LEU A 68 -8.55 8.36 6.68
CA LEU A 68 -7.88 8.75 7.92
C LEU A 68 -8.00 10.25 8.20
N SER A 69 -7.82 11.11 7.18
CA SER A 69 -7.89 12.57 7.36
C SER A 69 -9.31 13.07 7.65
N HIS A 70 -10.35 12.34 7.22
CA HIS A 70 -11.75 12.63 7.56
C HIS A 70 -12.18 12.03 8.91
N GLY A 71 -11.29 11.34 9.64
CA GLY A 71 -11.63 10.67 10.89
C GLY A 71 -12.41 9.37 10.70
N GLU A 72 -12.50 8.89 9.46
CA GLU A 72 -12.97 7.55 9.13
C GLU A 72 -11.89 6.57 9.59
N LEU A 73 -12.18 5.72 10.60
CA LEU A 73 -11.23 4.74 11.16
C LEU A 73 -11.66 3.26 11.05
N GLU A 74 -12.86 2.98 10.52
CA GLU A 74 -13.44 1.64 10.50
C GLU A 74 -13.38 0.97 9.12
N GLY A 75 -12.69 -0.17 9.01
CA GLY A 75 -12.76 -1.01 7.80
C GLY A 75 -11.73 -0.69 6.71
N TYR A 76 -10.67 0.05 7.03
CA TYR A 76 -9.57 0.36 6.11
C TYR A 76 -8.24 0.45 6.88
N PHE A 77 -7.14 0.44 6.14
CA PHE A 77 -5.81 0.45 6.70
C PHE A 77 -5.34 1.87 7.04
N VAL A 78 -4.63 1.99 8.14
CA VAL A 78 -3.96 3.21 8.59
C VAL A 78 -2.46 3.01 8.42
N ALA A 79 -1.75 4.05 8.01
CA ALA A 79 -0.32 4.00 7.81
C ALA A 79 0.41 3.41 9.04
N CYS A 80 1.24 2.40 8.78
CA CYS A 80 1.80 1.55 9.83
C CYS A 80 2.72 2.31 10.81
N THR A 81 3.50 3.28 10.31
CA THR A 81 4.40 4.11 11.14
C THR A 81 3.66 5.00 12.14
N PRO A 82 2.74 5.90 11.74
CA PRO A 82 1.99 6.70 12.70
C PRO A 82 1.13 5.85 13.64
N LEU A 83 0.62 4.70 13.17
CA LEU A 83 -0.07 3.74 14.02
C LEU A 83 0.85 3.19 15.13
N GLY A 84 2.09 2.85 14.79
CA GLY A 84 3.11 2.44 15.77
C GLY A 84 3.44 3.54 16.78
N CYS A 85 3.60 4.79 16.32
CA CYS A 85 3.80 5.94 17.21
C CYS A 85 2.63 6.12 18.19
N LEU A 86 1.39 6.00 17.70
CA LEU A 86 0.19 6.09 18.53
C LEU A 86 0.14 4.98 19.59
N GLU A 87 0.54 3.77 19.22
CA GLU A 87 0.61 2.65 20.17
C GLU A 87 1.66 2.88 21.25
N LEU A 88 2.82 3.44 20.90
CA LEU A 88 3.83 3.83 21.89
C LEU A 88 3.29 4.87 22.88
N ILE A 89 2.55 5.87 22.39
CA ILE A 89 1.89 6.89 23.23
C ILE A 89 0.83 6.27 24.15
N LYS A 90 0.07 5.28 23.68
CA LYS A 90 -0.95 4.62 24.51
C LYS A 90 -0.35 3.79 25.65
N ARG A 91 0.89 3.33 25.50
CA ARG A 91 1.59 2.48 26.47
C ARG A 91 2.51 3.27 27.42
N SER A 92 2.64 4.58 27.23
CA SER A 92 3.47 5.46 28.07
C SER A 92 2.79 5.85 29.36
#